data_AF-A0A496QD95-F1
#
_entry.id   AF-A0A496QD95-F1
#
_cell.length_a   1.000
_cell.length_b   1.000
_cell.length_c   1.000
_cell.angle_alpha   90.00
_cell.angle_beta   90.00
_cell.angle_gamma   90.00
#
_symmetry.space_group_name_H-M   'P 1'
#
loop_
_entity.id
_entity.type
_entity.pdbx_description
1 polymer ?
#
loop_
_entity_poly.entity_id
_entity_poly.type
_entity_poly.pdbx_seq_one_letter_code
_entity_poly.pdbx_strand_id
1 'polypeptide(L)'
;MKIVKNGNLMLICSNEGIIDSGKDPAAGLYLEDTRFCSALLLEIDKRSRKLQTKFKYDRLINRYLLRSSPLSSHFDVFLEETISLSGNRLLIKLRLNNYSGGSVDINLNYVLKCSYEDIFVVREQNDSYFGLSEEKADSEMHSDKGLEHEDATAFYNIEKVLPSGYYALGPGESIELSGYLHFHKVLKSESLLKKMLEDRPVKFSGKSIDNLPTTIKESIGDLKMLMIPTRYGDFPAAGLPWYATIFGRDSLIFALQTLNDLPEIAKTVLKVLGVFQANEVDDFRDSTPGKIIHEARLNYLSLNNQIPFGSYYGTIDATLLYIILAGEYLKSTDDFETVKKLLSNIEAAERWIYEYGDADGDGYVEYLPVSERGLQTQGWKDSGDSVSFKNGEFARPPVAFVEVQGYLYQAYHSLVY
;
A
#
# COMPACT_ATOMS: atom_id res chain seq x y z
N MET A 1 15.10 -6.04 -3.48
CA MET A 1 14.19 -5.16 -2.73
C MET A 1 13.44 -5.96 -1.67
N LYS A 2 13.21 -5.37 -0.50
CA LYS A 2 12.43 -5.92 0.62
C LYS A 2 11.46 -4.86 1.14
N ILE A 3 10.28 -5.31 1.55
CA ILE A 3 9.18 -4.45 1.99
C ILE A 3 8.81 -4.84 3.43
N VAL A 4 8.48 -3.85 4.26
CA VAL A 4 7.92 -4.02 5.60
C VAL A 4 6.75 -3.06 5.72
N LYS A 5 5.60 -3.52 6.25
CA LYS A 5 4.39 -2.69 6.39
C LYS A 5 3.53 -3.17 7.56
N ASN A 6 3.13 -2.25 8.41
CA ASN A 6 2.15 -2.50 9.47
C ASN A 6 1.43 -1.20 9.83
N GLY A 7 0.29 -0.98 9.19
CA GLY A 7 -0.40 0.30 9.17
C GLY A 7 -0.41 0.90 7.77
N ASN A 8 -0.42 2.24 7.70
CA ASN A 8 -0.34 2.97 6.42
C ASN A 8 1.11 3.26 6.00
N LEU A 9 2.06 3.25 6.94
CA LEU A 9 3.48 3.44 6.64
C LEU A 9 4.09 2.16 6.07
N MET A 10 4.80 2.30 4.95
CA MET A 10 5.53 1.26 4.27
C MET A 10 7.01 1.62 4.19
N LEU A 11 7.87 0.64 4.47
CA LEU A 11 9.32 0.76 4.34
C LEU A 11 9.77 -0.13 3.19
N ILE A 12 10.53 0.44 2.26
CA ILE A 12 11.19 -0.28 1.18
C ILE A 12 12.71 -0.13 1.36
N CYS A 13 13.44 -1.24 1.24
CA CYS A 13 14.88 -1.26 1.41
C CYS A 13 15.55 -2.33 0.52
N SER A 14 16.87 -2.27 0.44
CA SER A 14 17.67 -3.30 -0.24
C SER A 14 17.59 -4.65 0.49
N ASN A 15 18.11 -5.72 -0.14
CA ASN A 15 18.22 -7.03 0.50
C ASN A 15 19.12 -7.02 1.75
N GLU A 16 19.98 -6.01 1.87
CA GLU A 16 20.84 -5.77 3.02
C GLU A 16 20.15 -4.84 4.04
N GLY A 17 18.87 -4.52 3.92
CA GLY A 17 18.15 -3.66 4.86
C GLY A 17 18.63 -2.21 4.87
N ILE A 18 19.14 -1.72 3.74
CA ILE A 18 19.57 -0.32 3.57
C ILE A 18 18.42 0.46 2.94
N ILE A 19 18.02 1.57 3.59
CA ILE A 19 17.00 2.49 3.12
C ILE A 19 17.73 3.67 2.48
N ASP A 20 18.01 3.57 1.17
CA ASP A 20 18.75 4.59 0.41
C ASP A 20 18.40 4.53 -1.08
N SER A 21 17.61 5.50 -1.53
CA SER A 21 17.20 5.66 -2.93
C SER A 21 18.37 5.82 -3.90
N GLY A 22 19.53 6.30 -3.43
CA GLY A 22 20.73 6.41 -4.26
C GLY A 22 21.37 5.06 -4.61
N LYS A 23 20.97 3.98 -3.92
CA LYS A 23 21.43 2.61 -4.19
C LYS A 23 20.35 1.72 -4.79
N ASP A 24 19.10 1.92 -4.39
CA ASP A 24 17.93 1.21 -4.88
C ASP A 24 16.83 2.25 -5.10
N PRO A 25 16.47 2.61 -6.34
CA PRO A 25 15.55 3.72 -6.63
C PRO A 25 14.19 3.59 -5.94
N ALA A 26 13.74 2.38 -5.61
CA ALA A 26 12.50 2.12 -4.89
C ALA A 26 12.63 2.22 -3.36
N ALA A 27 13.84 2.32 -2.80
CA ALA A 27 14.03 2.41 -1.35
C ALA A 27 13.49 3.73 -0.78
N GLY A 28 12.93 3.65 0.41
CA GLY A 28 12.37 4.81 1.11
C GLY A 28 11.30 4.47 2.14
N LEU A 29 10.75 5.53 2.73
CA LEU A 29 9.60 5.47 3.64
C LEU A 29 8.39 6.13 2.96
N TYR A 30 7.33 5.35 2.80
CA TYR A 30 6.15 5.72 2.02
C TYR A 30 4.92 5.78 2.91
N LEU A 31 4.16 6.86 2.79
CA LEU A 31 2.85 7.02 3.43
C LEU A 31 1.89 7.60 2.40
N GLU A 32 0.76 6.93 2.19
CA GLU A 32 -0.36 7.46 1.39
C GLU A 32 0.06 7.97 0.01
N ASP A 33 0.67 7.07 -0.78
CA ASP A 33 1.18 7.32 -2.13
C ASP A 33 2.29 8.41 -2.25
N THR A 34 2.97 8.73 -1.16
CA THR A 34 4.11 9.66 -1.14
C THR A 34 5.33 9.04 -0.47
N ARG A 35 6.50 9.08 -1.13
CA ARG A 35 7.79 8.80 -0.49
C ARG A 35 8.20 10.01 0.35
N PHE A 36 8.04 9.92 1.66
CA PHE A 36 8.47 10.97 2.59
C PHE A 36 9.99 11.06 2.66
N CYS A 37 10.65 9.91 2.84
CA CYS A 37 12.09 9.85 3.02
C CYS A 37 12.74 8.97 1.96
N SER A 38 13.77 9.51 1.32
CA SER A 38 14.58 8.83 0.32
C SER A 38 15.77 8.10 0.95
N ALA A 39 16.16 8.44 2.18
CA ALA A 39 17.17 7.70 2.94
C ALA A 39 16.95 7.78 4.46
N LEU A 40 17.27 6.70 5.16
CA LEU A 40 17.42 6.64 6.61
C LEU A 40 18.65 5.76 6.92
N LEU A 41 19.72 6.39 7.39
CA LEU A 41 21.04 5.77 7.55
C LEU A 41 21.56 5.93 8.97
N LEU A 42 22.01 4.83 9.57
CA LEU A 42 22.72 4.83 10.84
C LEU A 42 24.22 5.07 10.59
N GLU A 43 24.73 6.19 11.08
CA GLU A 43 26.14 6.54 11.09
C GLU A 43 26.79 6.21 12.43
N ILE A 44 27.97 5.62 12.36
CA ILE A 44 28.75 5.19 13.53
C ILE A 44 30.21 5.56 13.27
N ASP A 45 30.88 6.15 14.26
CA ASP A 45 32.28 6.57 14.17
C ASP A 45 33.30 5.42 14.25
N LYS A 46 32.83 4.18 14.43
CA LYS A 46 33.64 2.96 14.46
C LYS A 46 33.62 2.24 13.14
N ARG A 47 34.75 1.62 12.80
CA ARG A 47 34.81 0.67 11.68
C ARG A 47 33.83 -0.47 11.94
N SER A 48 32.82 -0.56 11.09
CA SER A 48 31.73 -1.52 11.19
C SER A 48 31.77 -2.55 10.07
N ARG A 49 31.17 -3.71 10.33
CA ARG A 49 30.82 -4.71 9.33
C ARG A 49 29.41 -5.18 9.60
N LYS A 50 28.54 -5.08 8.60
CA LYS A 50 27.21 -5.67 8.66
C LYS A 50 27.32 -7.20 8.58
N LEU A 51 26.69 -7.89 9.53
CA LEU A 51 26.67 -9.35 9.60
C LEU A 51 25.46 -9.94 8.88
N GLN A 52 24.28 -9.41 9.20
CA GLN A 52 23.01 -9.99 8.78
C GLN A 52 21.91 -8.93 8.85
N THR A 53 20.94 -9.07 7.95
CA THR A 53 19.61 -8.49 8.09
C THR A 53 18.58 -9.61 8.19
N LYS A 54 17.68 -9.53 9.16
CA LYS A 54 16.52 -10.41 9.29
C LYS A 54 15.25 -9.60 9.07
N PHE A 55 14.36 -10.11 8.21
CA PHE A 55 13.08 -9.49 7.91
C PHE A 55 11.94 -10.25 8.60
N LYS A 56 10.93 -9.49 9.01
CA LYS A 56 9.59 -9.95 9.35
C LYS A 56 8.58 -8.97 8.74
N TYR A 57 7.31 -9.33 8.77
CA TYR A 57 6.24 -8.51 8.20
C TYR A 57 6.16 -7.09 8.77
N ASP A 58 6.46 -6.92 10.07
CA ASP A 58 6.34 -5.66 10.81
C ASP A 58 7.68 -4.98 11.13
N ARG A 59 8.82 -5.66 10.89
CA ARG A 59 10.13 -5.16 11.28
C ARG A 59 11.28 -5.75 10.48
N LEU A 60 12.40 -5.04 10.46
CA LEU A 60 13.70 -5.58 10.10
C LEU A 60 14.68 -5.44 11.26
N ILE A 61 15.67 -6.34 11.30
CA ILE A 61 16.70 -6.37 12.33
C ILE A 61 18.05 -6.43 11.62
N ASN A 62 18.84 -5.37 11.75
CA ASN A 62 20.20 -5.30 11.25
C ASN A 62 21.19 -5.59 12.38
N ARG A 63 22.23 -6.38 12.08
CA ARG A 63 23.29 -6.72 13.02
C ARG A 63 24.63 -6.28 12.49
N TYR A 64 25.39 -5.60 13.34
CA TYR A 64 26.69 -5.06 13.02
C TYR A 64 27.72 -5.52 14.05
N LEU A 65 28.92 -5.75 13.55
CA LEU A 65 30.12 -5.90 14.34
C LEU A 65 30.96 -4.62 14.21
N LEU A 66 31.41 -4.11 15.33
CA LEU A 66 32.18 -2.88 15.45
C LEU A 66 33.54 -3.18 16.07
N ARG A 67 34.56 -2.40 15.72
CA ARG A 67 35.86 -2.44 16.40
C ARG A 67 35.90 -1.38 17.51
N SER A 68 36.28 -1.77 18.71
CA SER A 68 36.52 -0.90 19.86
C SER A 68 37.52 0.23 19.54
N SER A 69 38.59 -0.11 18.83
CA SER A 69 39.69 0.78 18.45
C SER A 69 40.15 0.51 17.00
N PRO A 70 40.64 1.53 16.26
CA PRO A 70 41.28 1.34 14.97
C PRO A 70 42.47 0.36 15.00
N LEU A 71 43.14 0.24 16.16
CA LEU A 71 44.26 -0.67 16.39
C LEU A 71 43.81 -2.12 16.69
N SER A 72 42.54 -2.34 17.01
CA SER A 72 42.02 -3.68 17.26
C SER A 72 42.00 -4.50 15.97
N SER A 73 42.53 -5.72 16.02
CA SER A 73 42.56 -6.66 14.91
C SER A 73 41.24 -7.41 14.71
N HIS A 74 40.36 -7.41 15.72
CA HIS A 74 39.09 -8.15 15.72
C HIS A 74 37.90 -7.21 15.96
N PHE A 75 36.70 -7.70 15.66
CA PHE A 75 35.47 -7.01 16.03
C PHE A 75 35.00 -7.53 17.39
N ASP A 76 34.82 -6.61 18.33
CA ASP A 76 34.66 -6.86 19.76
C ASP A 76 33.53 -6.01 20.37
N VAL A 77 32.74 -5.34 19.53
CA VAL A 77 31.53 -4.63 19.93
C VAL A 77 30.39 -5.08 19.00
N PHE A 78 29.23 -5.38 19.58
CA PHE A 78 28.05 -5.82 18.85
C PHE A 78 26.94 -4.78 18.91
N LEU A 79 26.35 -4.47 17.75
CA LEU A 79 25.21 -3.59 17.61
C LEU A 79 24.07 -4.32 16.90
N GLU A 80 22.89 -4.31 17.51
CA GLU A 80 21.63 -4.72 16.88
C GLU A 80 20.72 -3.50 16.72
N GLU A 81 20.27 -3.24 15.49
CA GLU A 81 19.31 -2.21 15.13
C GLU A 81 18.00 -2.89 14.72
N THR A 82 16.93 -2.65 15.46
CA THR A 82 15.58 -3.09 15.11
C THR A 82 14.77 -1.89 14.64
N ILE A 83 14.27 -1.97 13.41
CA ILE A 83 13.34 -0.99 12.84
C ILE A 83 11.99 -1.68 12.69
N SER A 84 10.95 -1.17 13.35
CA SER A 84 9.58 -1.72 13.28
C SER A 84 8.56 -0.66 12.92
N LEU A 85 7.49 -1.05 12.22
CA LEU A 85 6.42 -0.15 11.81
C LEU A 85 5.16 -0.39 12.64
N SER A 86 4.43 0.69 12.92
CA SER A 86 3.13 0.64 13.58
C SER A 86 2.31 1.88 13.25
N GLY A 87 1.24 1.71 12.46
CA GLY A 87 0.42 2.84 11.99
C GLY A 87 1.23 3.71 11.04
N ASN A 88 1.34 4.98 11.36
CA ASN A 88 2.15 5.97 10.65
C ASN A 88 3.51 6.20 11.32
N ARG A 89 3.95 5.27 12.18
CA ARG A 89 5.21 5.38 12.93
C ARG A 89 6.23 4.35 12.50
N LEU A 90 7.49 4.79 12.47
CA LEU A 90 8.67 3.94 12.46
C LEU A 90 9.31 4.02 13.84
N LEU A 91 9.53 2.88 14.48
CA LEU A 91 10.18 2.75 15.78
C LEU A 91 11.57 2.15 15.59
N ILE A 92 12.56 2.75 16.22
CA ILE A 92 13.96 2.29 16.23
C ILE A 92 14.33 1.85 17.63
N LYS A 93 15.01 0.71 17.71
CA LYS A 93 15.64 0.22 18.93
C LYS A 93 17.06 -0.22 18.62
N LEU A 94 18.03 0.39 19.30
CA LEU A 94 19.44 0.01 19.22
C LEU A 94 19.87 -0.70 20.49
N ARG A 95 20.60 -1.80 20.35
CA ARG A 95 21.26 -2.49 21.46
C ARG A 95 22.75 -2.59 21.18
N LEU A 96 23.56 -1.95 22.00
CA LEU A 96 25.01 -2.02 21.93
C LEU A 96 25.57 -2.86 23.07
N ASN A 97 26.56 -3.68 22.79
CA ASN A 97 27.24 -4.53 23.78
C ASN A 97 28.75 -4.43 23.54
N ASN A 98 29.49 -4.09 24.58
CA ASN A 98 30.96 -4.06 24.54
C ASN A 98 31.52 -5.40 25.02
N TYR A 99 32.11 -6.17 24.11
CA TYR A 99 32.81 -7.42 24.43
C TYR A 99 34.34 -7.25 24.48
N SER A 100 34.85 -6.03 24.31
CA SER A 100 36.27 -5.75 24.41
C SER A 100 36.73 -5.71 25.87
N GLY A 101 38.04 -5.82 26.08
CA GLY A 101 38.65 -5.75 27.42
C GLY A 101 38.81 -4.33 27.97
N GLY A 102 38.41 -3.30 27.23
CA GLY A 102 38.54 -1.90 27.62
C GLY A 102 37.25 -1.11 27.44
N SER A 103 37.24 0.12 27.93
CA SER A 103 36.13 1.03 27.65
C SER A 103 36.11 1.45 26.19
N VAL A 104 34.92 1.58 25.61
CA VAL A 104 34.71 1.99 24.23
C VAL A 104 33.76 3.18 24.19
N ASP A 105 34.22 4.28 23.62
CA ASP A 105 33.39 5.43 23.28
C ASP A 105 32.83 5.26 21.86
N ILE A 106 31.53 5.39 21.68
CA ILE A 106 30.85 5.25 20.37
C ILE A 106 29.98 6.47 20.15
N ASN A 107 30.16 7.13 19.00
CA ASN A 107 29.25 8.16 18.52
C ASN A 107 28.27 7.57 17.51
N LEU A 108 26.98 7.82 17.73
CA LEU A 108 25.89 7.32 16.88
C LEU A 108 25.07 8.50 16.39
N ASN A 109 24.66 8.46 15.12
CA ASN A 109 23.73 9.42 14.55
C ASN A 109 22.86 8.78 13.46
N TYR A 110 21.67 9.32 13.25
CA TYR A 110 20.85 8.97 12.09
C TYR A 110 20.78 10.12 11.09
N VAL A 111 21.17 9.83 9.86
CA VAL A 111 20.96 10.71 8.72
C VAL A 111 19.63 10.35 8.08
N LEU A 112 18.76 11.34 7.98
CA LEU A 112 17.45 11.26 7.34
C LEU A 112 17.47 12.22 6.16
N LYS A 113 17.06 11.76 4.97
CA LYS A 113 16.85 12.62 3.79
C LYS A 113 15.38 12.61 3.41
N CYS A 114 14.74 13.77 3.41
CA CYS A 114 13.31 13.91 3.15
C CYS A 114 13.09 14.50 1.76
N SER A 115 12.25 13.87 0.94
CA SER A 115 12.11 14.20 -0.49
C SER A 115 10.68 14.46 -0.95
N TYR A 116 9.68 13.85 -0.31
CA TYR A 116 8.24 14.02 -0.60
C TYR A 116 7.90 13.79 -2.07
N GLU A 117 8.23 12.61 -2.58
CA GLU A 117 8.07 12.27 -3.99
C GLU A 117 6.78 11.47 -4.25
N ASP A 118 6.15 11.72 -5.39
CA ASP A 118 4.96 11.01 -5.85
C ASP A 118 5.28 9.54 -6.18
N ILE A 119 4.46 8.60 -5.70
CA ILE A 119 4.70 7.16 -5.91
C ILE A 119 4.74 6.77 -7.39
N PHE A 120 4.00 7.44 -8.26
CA PHE A 120 3.99 7.12 -9.69
C PHE A 120 5.28 7.58 -10.37
N VAL A 121 5.84 8.71 -9.96
CA VAL A 121 7.16 9.16 -10.45
C VAL A 121 8.25 8.16 -10.02
N VAL A 122 8.21 7.70 -8.77
CA VAL A 122 9.16 6.67 -8.29
C VAL A 122 8.96 5.33 -9.03
N ARG A 123 7.71 4.95 -9.31
CA ARG A 123 7.40 3.71 -10.03
C ARG A 123 7.84 3.76 -11.48
N GLU A 124 7.63 4.86 -12.18
CA GLU A 124 8.00 5.01 -13.60
C GLU A 124 9.51 4.73 -13.81
N GLN A 125 10.34 5.22 -12.90
CA GLN A 125 11.79 4.94 -12.88
C GLN A 125 12.15 3.46 -12.72
N ASN A 126 11.27 2.68 -12.10
CA ASN A 126 11.50 1.26 -11.80
C ASN A 126 10.87 0.32 -12.83
N ASP A 127 9.67 0.64 -13.33
CA ASP A 127 8.82 -0.30 -14.07
C ASP A 127 8.28 0.21 -15.42
N SER A 128 8.73 1.38 -15.92
CA SER A 128 8.37 1.91 -17.25
C SER A 128 6.85 1.93 -17.54
N TYR A 129 6.05 2.38 -16.58
CA TYR A 129 4.58 2.40 -16.67
C TYR A 129 4.05 3.84 -16.75
N PHE A 130 3.15 4.08 -17.72
CA PHE A 130 2.58 5.36 -18.18
C PHE A 130 3.60 6.41 -18.67
N GLY A 131 3.45 6.83 -19.93
CA GLY A 131 4.15 7.99 -20.51
C GLY A 131 3.66 9.33 -19.94
N LEU A 132 3.66 9.47 -18.61
CA LEU A 132 3.41 10.74 -17.93
C LEU A 132 4.67 11.61 -18.00
N SER A 133 4.94 12.12 -19.20
CA SER A 133 5.83 13.24 -19.54
C SER A 133 7.33 13.11 -19.22
N GLU A 134 8.13 13.18 -20.30
CA GLU A 134 9.59 13.44 -20.33
C GLU A 134 10.01 14.83 -19.78
N GLU A 135 9.17 15.53 -19.01
CA GLU A 135 9.48 16.90 -18.59
C GLU A 135 9.46 17.05 -17.07
N LYS A 136 10.68 17.10 -16.48
CA LYS A 136 11.08 17.63 -15.15
C LYS A 136 11.47 16.66 -14.02
N ALA A 137 11.83 15.40 -14.27
CA ALA A 137 12.20 14.51 -13.16
C ALA A 137 13.64 14.72 -12.58
N ASP A 138 14.60 15.26 -13.34
CA ASP A 138 16.01 14.96 -13.03
C ASP A 138 16.77 15.89 -12.07
N SER A 139 16.23 17.05 -11.65
CA SER A 139 17.05 18.01 -10.85
C SER A 139 16.63 18.26 -9.40
N GLU A 140 15.38 17.96 -9.01
CA GLU A 140 14.88 18.22 -7.63
C GLU A 140 14.58 16.94 -6.81
N MET A 141 14.56 15.75 -7.42
CA MET A 141 14.11 14.50 -6.76
C MET A 141 14.98 14.03 -5.57
N HIS A 142 16.16 14.61 -5.37
CA HIS A 142 17.08 14.20 -4.30
C HIS A 142 17.49 15.33 -3.35
N SER A 143 16.91 16.52 -3.48
CA SER A 143 17.16 17.59 -2.50
C SER A 143 16.48 17.25 -1.18
N ASP A 144 17.24 17.33 -0.08
CA ASP A 144 16.67 17.18 1.25
C ASP A 144 15.80 18.41 1.58
N LYS A 145 14.48 18.20 1.65
CA LYS A 145 13.47 19.24 1.88
C LYS A 145 13.21 19.48 3.38
N GLY A 146 13.86 18.74 4.27
CA GLY A 146 13.66 18.84 5.71
C GLY A 146 12.41 18.11 6.22
N LEU A 147 12.10 18.27 7.51
CA LEU A 147 11.03 17.51 8.19
C LEU A 147 9.62 18.04 7.91
N GLU A 148 9.52 19.27 7.44
CA GLU A 148 8.27 19.95 7.09
C GLU A 148 8.30 20.31 5.61
N HIS A 149 7.23 20.01 4.89
CA HIS A 149 7.07 20.36 3.49
C HIS A 149 5.61 20.68 3.18
N GLU A 150 5.38 21.48 2.14
CA GLU A 150 4.06 21.84 1.67
C GLU A 150 4.08 21.89 0.15
N ASP A 151 3.08 21.27 -0.48
CA ASP A 151 2.82 21.38 -1.91
C ASP A 151 1.41 21.94 -2.15
N ALA A 152 0.93 21.95 -3.41
CA ALA A 152 -0.39 22.49 -3.74
C ALA A 152 -1.57 21.71 -3.11
N THR A 153 -1.35 20.46 -2.70
CA THR A 153 -2.37 19.49 -2.29
C THR A 153 -2.33 19.14 -0.80
N ALA A 154 -1.18 19.25 -0.14
CA ALA A 154 -1.02 18.81 1.24
C ALA A 154 0.11 19.50 2.02
N PHE A 155 0.01 19.42 3.34
CA PHE A 155 1.07 19.69 4.31
C PHE A 155 1.64 18.37 4.82
N TYR A 156 2.96 18.31 4.97
CA TYR A 156 3.69 17.13 5.40
C TYR A 156 4.58 17.48 6.59
N ASN A 157 4.57 16.62 7.61
CA ASN A 157 5.42 16.78 8.80
C ASN A 157 5.96 15.43 9.28
N ILE A 158 7.17 15.43 9.83
CA ILE A 158 7.80 14.28 10.46
C ILE A 158 8.23 14.65 11.88
N GLU A 159 7.52 14.11 12.88
CA GLU A 159 8.00 14.17 14.27
C GLU A 159 9.16 13.20 14.44
N LYS A 160 10.27 13.66 15.03
CA LYS A 160 11.51 12.89 15.11
C LYS A 160 12.08 12.89 16.52
N VAL A 161 12.29 11.69 17.07
CA VAL A 161 13.11 11.45 18.26
C VAL A 161 14.00 10.25 17.96
N LEU A 162 15.22 10.46 17.45
CA LEU A 162 16.13 9.36 17.12
C LEU A 162 17.29 9.27 18.12
N PRO A 163 17.81 8.06 18.40
CA PRO A 163 19.04 7.91 19.17
C PRO A 163 20.20 8.64 18.49
N SER A 164 20.85 9.54 19.22
CA SER A 164 22.03 10.25 18.74
C SER A 164 22.90 10.68 19.91
N GLY A 165 24.22 10.64 19.72
CA GLY A 165 25.19 11.16 20.66
C GLY A 165 26.33 10.20 20.97
N TYR A 166 27.11 10.60 21.98
CA TYR A 166 28.28 9.87 22.45
C TYR A 166 27.92 8.99 23.64
N TYR A 167 28.35 7.73 23.58
CA TYR A 167 28.11 6.74 24.62
C TYR A 167 29.42 6.04 24.99
N ALA A 168 29.78 6.08 26.26
CA ALA A 168 30.91 5.33 26.80
C ALA A 168 30.40 4.02 27.41
N LEU A 169 30.97 2.89 27.00
CA LEU A 169 30.64 1.57 27.54
C LEU A 169 31.90 0.92 28.12
N GLY A 170 31.86 0.53 29.39
CA GLY A 170 32.87 -0.30 30.01
C GLY A 170 32.89 -1.75 29.49
N PRO A 171 33.91 -2.55 29.83
CA PRO A 171 33.97 -3.96 29.45
C PRO A 171 32.75 -4.75 29.92
N GLY A 172 32.09 -5.45 29.00
CA GLY A 172 30.88 -6.24 29.28
C GLY A 172 29.60 -5.44 29.44
N GLU A 173 29.65 -4.11 29.37
CA GLU A 173 28.47 -3.26 29.48
C GLU A 173 27.61 -3.29 28.20
N SER A 174 26.32 -3.07 28.40
CA SER A 174 25.33 -2.96 27.33
C SER A 174 24.43 -1.76 27.55
N ILE A 175 24.07 -1.09 26.46
CA ILE A 175 23.07 -0.02 26.47
C ILE A 175 21.96 -0.31 25.47
N GLU A 176 20.78 0.20 25.77
CA GLU A 176 19.62 0.11 24.91
C GLU A 176 19.06 1.52 24.67
N LEU A 177 18.94 1.89 23.40
CA LEU A 177 18.44 3.20 22.98
C LEU A 177 17.18 2.99 22.15
N SER A 178 16.22 3.89 22.29
CA SER A 178 14.96 3.83 21.54
C SER A 178 14.64 5.19 20.93
N GLY A 179 13.95 5.17 19.79
CA GLY A 179 13.48 6.37 19.13
C GLY A 179 12.37 6.07 18.13
N TYR A 180 11.84 7.12 17.51
CA TYR A 180 10.78 7.01 16.52
C TYR A 180 10.81 8.15 15.50
N LEU A 181 10.12 7.88 14.38
CA LEU A 181 9.61 8.86 13.42
C LEU A 181 8.09 8.71 13.36
N HIS A 182 7.34 9.81 13.38
CA HIS A 182 5.89 9.82 13.14
C HIS A 182 5.59 10.71 11.94
N PHE A 183 4.96 10.13 10.91
CA PHE A 183 4.69 10.78 9.64
C PHE A 183 3.24 11.31 9.58
N HIS A 184 3.10 12.56 9.16
CA HIS A 184 1.82 13.23 9.03
C HIS A 184 1.66 13.80 7.61
N LYS A 185 0.53 13.47 6.97
CA LYS A 185 0.06 14.07 5.73
C LYS A 185 -1.31 14.68 5.98
N VAL A 186 -1.46 15.99 5.79
CA VAL A 186 -2.72 16.70 5.96
C VAL A 186 -3.11 17.31 4.63
N LEU A 187 -4.21 16.84 4.04
CA LEU A 187 -4.68 17.33 2.74
C LEU A 187 -5.33 18.70 2.87
N LYS A 188 -5.16 19.53 1.84
CA LYS A 188 -5.80 20.85 1.71
C LYS A 188 -7.23 20.76 1.20
N SER A 189 -7.57 19.67 0.51
CA SER A 189 -8.91 19.35 0.02
C SER A 189 -9.46 18.10 0.69
N GLU A 190 -10.78 17.94 0.66
CA GLU A 190 -11.41 16.73 1.18
C GLU A 190 -11.11 15.52 0.27
N SER A 191 -10.78 14.39 0.88
CA SER A 191 -10.66 13.10 0.20
C SER A 191 -11.38 12.03 1.01
N LEU A 192 -12.22 11.25 0.33
CA LEU A 192 -12.94 10.14 0.93
C LEU A 192 -11.96 9.10 1.50
N LEU A 193 -10.95 8.73 0.71
CA LEU A 193 -9.90 7.81 1.12
C LEU A 193 -9.20 8.31 2.39
N LYS A 194 -8.76 9.57 2.41
CA LYS A 194 -8.08 10.13 3.59
C LYS A 194 -8.94 10.11 4.84
N LYS A 195 -10.24 10.41 4.74
CA LYS A 195 -11.20 10.39 5.87
C LYS A 195 -11.43 8.98 6.43
N MET A 196 -11.12 7.93 5.68
CA MET A 196 -11.34 6.54 6.08
C MET A 196 -10.12 5.90 6.74
N LEU A 197 -8.90 6.35 6.43
CA LEU A 197 -7.66 5.79 6.97
C LEU A 197 -7.51 6.06 8.47
N GLU A 198 -7.02 5.08 9.21
CA GLU A 198 -6.71 5.22 10.64
C GLU A 198 -5.22 5.06 10.90
N ASP A 199 -4.64 5.95 11.71
CA ASP A 199 -3.27 5.80 12.21
C ASP A 199 -3.24 4.78 13.36
N ARG A 200 -3.16 3.51 12.99
CA ARG A 200 -3.04 2.39 13.93
C ARG A 200 -2.35 1.20 13.26
N PRO A 201 -1.77 0.28 14.04
CA PRO A 201 -1.36 -1.01 13.49
C PRO A 201 -2.58 -1.78 12.96
N VAL A 202 -2.28 -2.74 12.08
CA VAL A 202 -3.26 -3.69 11.55
C VAL A 202 -3.79 -4.55 12.73
N LYS A 203 -5.11 -4.65 12.82
CA LYS A 203 -5.84 -5.46 13.82
C LYS A 203 -6.19 -6.85 13.31
N PHE A 204 -6.01 -7.12 12.02
CA PHE A 204 -6.24 -8.40 11.36
C PHE A 204 -5.76 -9.57 12.21
N SER A 205 -6.72 -10.34 12.71
CA SER A 205 -6.47 -11.53 13.49
C SER A 205 -6.67 -12.74 12.58
N GLY A 206 -5.59 -13.35 12.12
CA GLY A 206 -5.62 -14.63 11.40
C GLY A 206 -5.94 -15.83 12.30
N LYS A 207 -6.78 -15.66 13.34
CA LYS A 207 -7.03 -16.68 14.37
C LYS A 207 -7.65 -17.96 13.82
N SER A 208 -8.39 -17.88 12.72
CA SER A 208 -8.90 -19.04 11.96
C SER A 208 -7.78 -19.87 11.31
N ILE A 209 -6.58 -19.32 11.20
CA ILE A 209 -5.44 -19.84 10.43
C ILE A 209 -4.34 -20.44 11.37
N ASP A 210 -4.53 -20.38 12.70
CA ASP A 210 -3.49 -20.72 13.70
C ASP A 210 -3.07 -22.22 13.74
N ASN A 211 -3.92 -23.12 13.24
CA ASN A 211 -3.69 -24.58 13.22
C ASN A 211 -2.92 -25.09 11.99
N LEU A 212 -2.34 -24.20 11.20
CA LEU A 212 -1.70 -24.55 9.93
C LEU A 212 -0.18 -24.71 10.04
N PRO A 213 0.47 -25.39 9.07
CA PRO A 213 1.91 -25.54 9.01
C PRO A 213 2.67 -24.20 9.09
N THR A 214 3.92 -24.23 9.51
CA THR A 214 4.78 -23.03 9.68
C THR A 214 4.80 -22.14 8.43
N THR A 215 4.78 -22.73 7.23
CA THR A 215 4.72 -21.99 5.96
C THR A 215 3.46 -21.13 5.84
N ILE A 216 2.30 -21.61 6.29
CA ILE A 216 1.05 -20.84 6.27
C ILE A 216 1.04 -19.78 7.37
N LYS A 217 1.68 -20.04 8.52
CA LYS A 217 1.86 -19.04 9.58
C LYS A 217 2.69 -17.84 9.10
N GLU A 218 3.67 -18.06 8.23
CA GLU A 218 4.41 -16.98 7.57
C GLU A 218 3.53 -16.20 6.60
N SER A 219 2.65 -16.87 5.84
CA SER A 219 1.69 -16.22 4.93
C SER A 219 0.71 -15.26 5.64
N ILE A 220 0.38 -15.50 6.92
CA ILE A 220 -0.41 -14.54 7.72
C ILE A 220 0.32 -13.20 7.86
N GLY A 221 1.66 -13.24 7.98
CA GLY A 221 2.49 -12.04 8.01
C GLY A 221 2.37 -11.25 6.70
N ASP A 222 2.41 -11.95 5.57
CA ASP A 222 2.26 -11.32 4.25
C ASP A 222 0.86 -10.70 4.08
N LEU A 223 -0.19 -11.41 4.50
CA LEU A 223 -1.55 -10.87 4.52
C LEU A 223 -1.66 -9.62 5.39
N LYS A 224 -1.03 -9.61 6.58
CA LYS A 224 -0.99 -8.43 7.46
C LYS A 224 -0.32 -7.23 6.80
N MET A 225 0.71 -7.44 5.98
CA MET A 225 1.36 -6.34 5.26
C MET A 225 0.42 -5.71 4.23
N LEU A 226 -0.42 -6.51 3.57
CA LEU A 226 -1.41 -6.03 2.60
C LEU A 226 -2.51 -5.18 3.24
N MET A 227 -2.79 -5.35 4.53
CA MET A 227 -3.90 -4.67 5.19
C MET A 227 -3.68 -3.16 5.36
N ILE A 228 -4.70 -2.38 4.99
CA ILE A 228 -4.82 -0.94 5.17
C ILE A 228 -5.82 -0.69 6.32
N PRO A 229 -5.41 -0.08 7.43
CA PRO A 229 -6.31 0.29 8.50
C PRO A 229 -7.35 1.33 8.06
N THR A 230 -8.62 0.98 8.12
CA THR A 230 -9.73 1.92 7.94
C THR A 230 -10.63 1.96 9.16
N ARG A 231 -11.47 3.00 9.27
CA ARG A 231 -12.53 3.12 10.27
C ARG A 231 -13.61 2.03 10.18
N TYR A 232 -13.66 1.29 9.07
CA TYR A 232 -14.60 0.19 8.83
C TYR A 232 -14.02 -1.19 9.13
N GLY A 233 -12.70 -1.27 9.35
CA GLY A 233 -11.96 -2.52 9.46
C GLY A 233 -10.63 -2.45 8.69
N ASP A 234 -9.89 -3.55 8.66
CA ASP A 234 -8.68 -3.67 7.84
C ASP A 234 -9.04 -4.09 6.42
N PHE A 235 -8.60 -3.32 5.44
CA PHE A 235 -8.92 -3.52 4.02
C PHE A 235 -7.72 -4.10 3.28
N PRO A 236 -7.87 -5.14 2.44
CA PRO A 236 -6.76 -5.72 1.68
C PRO A 236 -6.35 -4.82 0.52
N ALA A 237 -5.09 -4.37 0.49
CA ALA A 237 -4.51 -3.74 -0.70
C ALA A 237 -4.34 -4.78 -1.83
N ALA A 238 -4.33 -4.31 -3.09
CA ALA A 238 -4.09 -5.18 -4.25
C ALA A 238 -2.67 -5.76 -4.27
N GLY A 239 -1.67 -4.97 -3.86
CA GLY A 239 -0.29 -5.44 -3.84
C GLY A 239 0.71 -4.39 -3.36
N LEU A 240 1.88 -4.85 -2.90
CA LEU A 240 2.97 -3.96 -2.50
C LEU A 240 4.09 -3.97 -3.54
N PRO A 241 4.79 -2.84 -3.75
CA PRO A 241 4.59 -1.55 -3.07
C PRO A 241 3.60 -0.61 -3.77
N TRP A 242 3.43 -0.74 -5.08
CA TRP A 242 2.79 0.30 -5.91
C TRP A 242 1.26 0.31 -5.86
N TYR A 243 0.65 -0.75 -5.35
CA TYR A 243 -0.80 -0.92 -5.29
C TYR A 243 -1.29 -0.97 -3.83
N ALA A 244 -0.55 -0.33 -2.93
CA ALA A 244 -0.78 -0.28 -1.49
C ALA A 244 -1.94 0.67 -1.12
N THR A 245 -3.07 0.59 -1.83
CA THR A 245 -4.26 1.42 -1.65
C THR A 245 -5.55 0.61 -1.89
N ILE A 246 -6.70 1.28 -1.91
CA ILE A 246 -8.00 0.69 -2.23
C ILE A 246 -8.06 0.33 -3.71
N PHE A 247 -8.34 -0.95 -3.99
CA PHE A 247 -8.66 -1.49 -5.31
C PHE A 247 -9.94 -2.31 -5.22
N GLY A 248 -10.94 -2.01 -6.07
CA GLY A 248 -12.24 -2.66 -6.02
C GLY A 248 -12.17 -4.14 -6.36
N ARG A 249 -11.83 -4.45 -7.61
CA ARG A 249 -11.75 -5.83 -8.12
C ARG A 249 -10.88 -6.73 -7.25
N ASP A 250 -9.64 -6.33 -6.99
CA ASP A 250 -8.67 -7.15 -6.28
C ASP A 250 -9.14 -7.49 -4.87
N SER A 251 -9.70 -6.51 -4.15
CA SER A 251 -10.24 -6.73 -2.80
C SER A 251 -11.50 -7.60 -2.81
N LEU A 252 -12.35 -7.49 -3.83
CA LEU A 252 -13.53 -8.34 -4.01
C LEU A 252 -13.14 -9.80 -4.28
N ILE A 253 -12.19 -10.03 -5.19
CA ILE A 253 -11.67 -11.37 -5.48
C ILE A 253 -10.99 -11.96 -4.26
N PHE A 254 -10.15 -11.16 -3.56
CA PHE A 254 -9.52 -11.58 -2.31
C PHE A 254 -10.56 -12.01 -1.27
N ALA A 255 -11.61 -11.19 -1.08
CA ALA A 255 -12.67 -11.47 -0.13
C ALA A 255 -13.47 -12.73 -0.50
N LEU A 256 -13.80 -12.93 -1.79
CA LEU A 256 -14.47 -14.14 -2.27
C LEU A 256 -13.62 -15.40 -2.03
N GLN A 257 -12.33 -15.34 -2.34
CA GLN A 257 -11.43 -16.49 -2.20
C GLN A 257 -11.14 -16.86 -0.74
N THR A 258 -11.25 -15.89 0.17
CA THR A 258 -10.92 -16.08 1.59
C THR A 258 -12.15 -16.09 2.50
N LEU A 259 -13.37 -15.99 1.95
CA LEU A 259 -14.61 -15.77 2.69
C LEU A 259 -14.82 -16.76 3.84
N ASN A 260 -14.54 -18.04 3.60
CA ASN A 260 -14.74 -19.10 4.60
C ASN A 260 -13.85 -18.93 5.84
N ASP A 261 -12.65 -18.38 5.66
CA ASP A 261 -11.66 -18.23 6.72
C ASP A 261 -11.64 -16.81 7.31
N LEU A 262 -11.99 -15.80 6.49
CA LEU A 262 -11.85 -14.37 6.78
C LEU A 262 -13.13 -13.56 6.46
N PRO A 263 -14.32 -13.95 6.99
CA PRO A 263 -15.58 -13.27 6.66
C PRO A 263 -15.62 -11.79 7.08
N GLU A 264 -14.88 -11.40 8.12
CA GLU A 264 -14.75 -9.99 8.54
C GLU A 264 -14.04 -9.12 7.49
N ILE A 265 -13.17 -9.71 6.66
CA ILE A 265 -12.56 -8.99 5.54
C ILE A 265 -13.61 -8.74 4.45
N ALA A 266 -14.41 -9.74 4.09
CA ALA A 266 -15.52 -9.56 3.15
C ALA A 266 -16.49 -8.45 3.60
N LYS A 267 -16.86 -8.47 4.87
CA LYS A 267 -17.66 -7.40 5.49
C LYS A 267 -17.01 -6.03 5.37
N THR A 268 -15.70 -5.93 5.60
CA THR A 268 -14.96 -4.67 5.50
C THR A 268 -14.90 -4.20 4.05
N VAL A 269 -14.61 -5.09 3.11
CA VAL A 269 -14.56 -4.79 1.66
C VAL A 269 -15.90 -4.26 1.19
N LEU A 270 -17.01 -4.95 1.50
CA LEU A 270 -18.36 -4.49 1.14
C LEU A 270 -18.66 -3.09 1.68
N LYS A 271 -18.34 -2.81 2.96
CA LYS A 271 -18.56 -1.48 3.54
C LYS A 271 -17.70 -0.40 2.91
N VAL A 272 -16.41 -0.68 2.70
CA VAL A 272 -15.47 0.29 2.12
C VAL A 272 -15.87 0.60 0.68
N LEU A 273 -16.12 -0.41 -0.15
CA LEU A 273 -16.48 -0.22 -1.55
C LEU A 273 -17.88 0.39 -1.71
N GLY A 274 -18.83 0.09 -0.82
CA GLY A 274 -20.14 0.76 -0.79
C GLY A 274 -20.03 2.27 -0.48
N VAL A 275 -19.05 2.67 0.33
CA VAL A 275 -18.76 4.10 0.59
C VAL A 275 -18.15 4.79 -0.64
N PHE A 276 -17.35 4.06 -1.41
CA PHE A 276 -16.78 4.53 -2.69
C PHE A 276 -17.69 4.32 -3.89
N GLN A 277 -18.92 3.83 -3.74
CA GLN A 277 -19.78 3.60 -4.90
C GLN A 277 -20.15 4.92 -5.57
N ALA A 278 -20.00 4.97 -6.89
CA ALA A 278 -20.33 6.14 -7.69
C ALA A 278 -21.82 6.51 -7.56
N ASN A 279 -22.09 7.81 -7.49
CA ASN A 279 -23.46 8.36 -7.43
C ASN A 279 -23.74 9.40 -8.53
N GLU A 280 -22.75 9.69 -9.38
CA GLU A 280 -22.82 10.69 -10.43
C GLU A 280 -22.10 10.20 -11.69
N VAL A 281 -22.44 10.84 -12.82
CA VAL A 281 -21.70 10.67 -14.08
C VAL A 281 -20.53 11.65 -14.09
N ASP A 282 -19.32 11.14 -14.25
CA ASP A 282 -18.09 11.94 -14.35
C ASP A 282 -17.14 11.24 -15.36
N ASP A 283 -17.09 11.78 -16.57
CA ASP A 283 -16.31 11.23 -17.69
C ASP A 283 -14.82 11.17 -17.36
N PHE A 284 -14.29 12.15 -16.62
CA PHE A 284 -12.88 12.16 -16.25
C PHE A 284 -12.53 10.93 -15.41
N ARG A 285 -13.44 10.48 -14.55
CA ARG A 285 -13.25 9.35 -13.64
C ARG A 285 -13.83 8.03 -14.14
N ASP A 286 -14.40 7.99 -15.35
CA ASP A 286 -15.19 6.85 -15.86
C ASP A 286 -16.33 6.43 -14.90
N SER A 287 -16.89 7.41 -14.18
CA SER A 287 -17.90 7.21 -13.14
C SER A 287 -19.30 7.23 -13.74
N THR A 288 -20.13 6.30 -13.30
CA THR A 288 -21.57 6.26 -13.55
C THR A 288 -22.29 5.79 -12.28
N PRO A 289 -23.50 6.29 -11.97
CA PRO A 289 -24.24 5.89 -10.76
C PRO A 289 -24.32 4.36 -10.57
N GLY A 290 -24.01 3.90 -9.36
CA GLY A 290 -24.03 2.49 -8.98
C GLY A 290 -22.73 1.73 -9.24
N LYS A 291 -21.80 2.28 -10.03
CA LYS A 291 -20.52 1.62 -10.35
C LYS A 291 -19.61 1.54 -9.11
N ILE A 292 -18.92 0.41 -8.94
CA ILE A 292 -17.92 0.23 -7.89
C ILE A 292 -16.55 0.70 -8.40
N ILE A 293 -15.77 1.31 -7.51
CA ILE A 293 -14.48 1.92 -7.81
C ILE A 293 -13.46 0.91 -8.34
N HIS A 294 -12.61 1.34 -9.29
CA HIS A 294 -11.39 0.63 -9.68
C HIS A 294 -10.31 0.85 -8.63
N GLU A 295 -9.89 2.09 -8.41
CA GLU A 295 -8.88 2.46 -7.40
C GLU A 295 -9.06 3.89 -6.85
N ALA A 296 -8.48 4.15 -5.68
CA ALA A 296 -8.39 5.50 -5.11
C ALA A 296 -6.95 5.83 -4.68
N ARG A 297 -6.48 7.04 -4.98
CA ARG A 297 -5.10 7.48 -4.77
C ARG A 297 -5.02 8.81 -4.03
N LEU A 298 -3.96 8.96 -3.25
CA LEU A 298 -3.61 10.17 -2.51
C LEU A 298 -2.31 10.81 -3.03
N ASN A 299 -1.80 10.41 -4.18
CA ASN A 299 -0.61 11.01 -4.76
C ASN A 299 -0.90 12.43 -5.30
N TYR A 300 0.14 13.22 -5.52
CA TYR A 300 0.02 14.63 -5.92
C TYR A 300 -0.76 14.76 -7.24
N LEU A 301 -0.45 13.93 -8.23
CA LEU A 301 -1.09 13.98 -9.55
C LEU A 301 -2.60 13.73 -9.48
N SER A 302 -3.04 12.78 -8.65
CA SER A 302 -4.47 12.48 -8.47
C SER A 302 -5.18 13.56 -7.66
N LEU A 303 -4.56 14.05 -6.58
CA LEU A 303 -5.14 15.10 -5.73
C LEU A 303 -5.28 16.44 -6.46
N ASN A 304 -4.44 16.68 -7.47
CA ASN A 304 -4.49 17.86 -8.33
C ASN A 304 -5.33 17.64 -9.62
N ASN A 305 -6.09 16.54 -9.70
CA ASN A 305 -6.92 16.15 -10.86
C ASN A 305 -6.16 16.15 -12.20
N GLN A 306 -4.86 15.83 -12.21
CA GLN A 306 -4.10 15.66 -13.45
C GLN A 306 -4.30 14.27 -14.05
N ILE A 307 -4.61 13.29 -13.20
CA ILE A 307 -4.99 11.92 -13.56
C ILE A 307 -6.22 11.54 -12.72
N PRO A 308 -7.06 10.60 -13.19
CA PRO A 308 -8.38 10.40 -12.60
C PRO A 308 -8.40 9.54 -11.33
N PHE A 309 -7.23 9.04 -10.90
CA PHE A 309 -7.11 8.04 -9.83
C PHE A 309 -7.42 8.54 -8.42
N GLY A 310 -7.83 9.81 -8.22
CA GLY A 310 -8.32 10.28 -6.93
C GLY A 310 -9.55 9.47 -6.46
N SER A 311 -10.41 9.10 -7.39
CA SER A 311 -11.44 8.06 -7.25
C SER A 311 -11.85 7.61 -8.65
N TYR A 312 -11.22 6.56 -9.17
CA TYR A 312 -11.36 6.15 -10.57
C TYR A 312 -12.22 4.89 -10.70
N TYR A 313 -13.10 4.86 -11.69
CA TYR A 313 -14.14 3.83 -11.86
C TYR A 313 -14.02 3.06 -13.18
N GLY A 314 -12.87 3.11 -13.86
CA GLY A 314 -12.63 2.31 -15.06
C GLY A 314 -12.42 0.82 -14.78
N THR A 315 -13.47 0.16 -14.31
CA THR A 315 -13.57 -1.28 -14.04
C THR A 315 -14.95 -1.76 -14.50
N ILE A 316 -15.00 -2.84 -15.28
CA ILE A 316 -16.26 -3.43 -15.73
C ILE A 316 -16.75 -4.57 -14.83
N ASP A 317 -15.83 -5.18 -14.08
CA ASP A 317 -16.04 -6.38 -13.28
C ASP A 317 -16.39 -6.08 -11.81
N ALA A 318 -15.87 -5.01 -11.21
CA ALA A 318 -16.01 -4.74 -9.78
C ALA A 318 -17.47 -4.61 -9.32
N THR A 319 -18.34 -3.98 -10.10
CA THR A 319 -19.77 -3.81 -9.74
C THR A 319 -20.49 -5.15 -9.63
N LEU A 320 -20.24 -6.07 -10.58
CA LEU A 320 -20.80 -7.42 -10.56
C LEU A 320 -20.23 -8.24 -9.40
N LEU A 321 -18.91 -8.19 -9.21
CA LEU A 321 -18.22 -8.88 -8.12
C LEU A 321 -18.69 -8.41 -6.73
N TYR A 322 -19.08 -7.13 -6.59
CA TYR A 322 -19.65 -6.60 -5.35
C TYR A 322 -20.99 -7.25 -4.99
N ILE A 323 -21.88 -7.42 -5.98
CA ILE A 323 -23.17 -8.12 -5.80
C ILE A 323 -22.90 -9.59 -5.44
N ILE A 324 -21.98 -10.25 -6.16
CA ILE A 324 -21.61 -11.64 -5.88
C ILE A 324 -21.12 -11.79 -4.44
N LEU A 325 -20.18 -10.95 -4.01
CA LEU A 325 -19.63 -10.99 -2.65
C LEU A 325 -20.71 -10.76 -1.60
N ALA A 326 -21.64 -9.83 -1.82
CA ALA A 326 -22.73 -9.59 -0.88
C ALA A 326 -23.62 -10.85 -0.69
N GLY A 327 -23.98 -11.52 -1.80
CA GLY A 327 -24.75 -12.76 -1.76
C GLY A 327 -24.00 -13.91 -1.11
N GLU A 328 -22.74 -14.15 -1.48
CA GLU A 328 -21.91 -15.20 -0.89
C GLU A 328 -21.65 -14.92 0.60
N TYR A 329 -21.41 -13.67 0.98
CA TYR A 329 -21.25 -13.26 2.37
C TYR A 329 -22.50 -13.58 3.21
N LEU A 330 -23.69 -13.25 2.71
CA LEU A 330 -24.94 -13.57 3.40
C LEU A 330 -25.08 -15.08 3.62
N LYS A 331 -24.91 -15.87 2.56
CA LYS A 331 -25.01 -17.34 2.62
C LYS A 331 -24.02 -17.97 3.61
N SER A 332 -22.81 -17.43 3.66
CA SER A 332 -21.74 -17.99 4.48
C SER A 332 -21.82 -17.59 5.95
N THR A 333 -22.47 -16.47 6.29
CA THR A 333 -22.39 -15.87 7.63
C THR A 333 -23.73 -15.67 8.32
N ASP A 334 -24.84 -15.74 7.58
CA ASP A 334 -26.18 -15.37 8.03
C ASP A 334 -26.28 -13.93 8.59
N ASP A 335 -25.31 -13.04 8.31
CA ASP A 335 -25.30 -11.64 8.77
C ASP A 335 -26.21 -10.74 7.92
N PHE A 336 -27.52 -10.98 8.06
CA PHE A 336 -28.56 -10.23 7.38
C PHE A 336 -28.52 -8.73 7.69
N GLU A 337 -28.17 -8.35 8.93
CA GLU A 337 -28.15 -6.94 9.35
C GLU A 337 -27.07 -6.13 8.63
N THR A 338 -25.92 -6.74 8.32
CA THR A 338 -24.90 -6.10 7.49
C THR A 338 -25.40 -5.90 6.06
N VAL A 339 -25.94 -6.95 5.43
CA VAL A 339 -26.41 -6.88 4.04
C VAL A 339 -27.58 -5.91 3.88
N LYS A 340 -28.52 -5.90 4.83
CA LYS A 340 -29.63 -4.94 4.88
C LYS A 340 -29.15 -3.48 4.88
N LYS A 341 -28.06 -3.17 5.60
CA LYS A 341 -27.47 -1.81 5.61
C LYS A 341 -26.81 -1.44 4.28
N LEU A 342 -26.45 -2.42 3.47
CA LEU A 342 -25.84 -2.26 2.16
C LEU A 342 -26.86 -2.39 1.02
N LEU A 343 -28.14 -2.62 1.32
CA LEU A 343 -29.17 -2.89 0.32
C LEU A 343 -29.25 -1.78 -0.73
N SER A 344 -29.22 -0.52 -0.32
CA SER A 344 -29.22 0.62 -1.26
C SER A 344 -28.03 0.62 -2.21
N ASN A 345 -26.86 0.14 -1.75
CA ASN A 345 -25.68 -0.01 -2.59
C ASN A 345 -25.82 -1.17 -3.57
N ILE A 346 -26.39 -2.29 -3.12
CA ILE A 346 -26.65 -3.47 -3.95
C ILE A 346 -27.67 -3.14 -5.05
N GLU A 347 -28.78 -2.48 -4.71
CA GLU A 347 -29.78 -2.02 -5.67
C GLU A 347 -29.21 -1.00 -6.67
N ALA A 348 -28.29 -0.13 -6.23
CA ALA A 348 -27.61 0.79 -7.14
C ALA A 348 -26.67 0.06 -8.09
N ALA A 349 -25.94 -0.95 -7.62
CA ALA A 349 -25.09 -1.80 -8.45
C ALA A 349 -25.92 -2.62 -9.45
N GLU A 350 -27.09 -3.12 -9.03
CA GLU A 350 -28.03 -3.78 -9.93
C GLU A 350 -28.57 -2.82 -10.99
N ARG A 351 -29.03 -1.62 -10.61
CA ARG A 351 -29.49 -0.60 -11.58
C ARG A 351 -28.41 -0.24 -12.60
N TRP A 352 -27.15 -0.16 -12.16
CA TRP A 352 -26.03 0.12 -13.05
C TRP A 352 -25.92 -0.89 -14.21
N ILE A 353 -26.21 -2.17 -13.96
CA ILE A 353 -26.17 -3.23 -14.99
C ILE A 353 -27.11 -2.88 -16.15
N TYR A 354 -28.32 -2.41 -15.85
CA TYR A 354 -29.34 -2.12 -16.86
C TYR A 354 -29.19 -0.74 -17.50
N GLU A 355 -28.72 0.25 -16.74
CA GLU A 355 -28.65 1.64 -17.21
C GLU A 355 -27.33 1.98 -17.92
N TYR A 356 -26.23 1.32 -17.53
CA TYR A 356 -24.87 1.66 -18.00
C TYR A 356 -24.03 0.44 -18.39
N GLY A 357 -24.49 -0.79 -18.12
CA GLY A 357 -23.71 -2.00 -18.35
C GLY A 357 -23.60 -2.41 -19.82
N ASP A 358 -24.61 -2.07 -20.63
CA ASP A 358 -24.73 -2.44 -22.05
C ASP A 358 -24.69 -1.16 -22.90
N ALA A 359 -23.50 -0.82 -23.42
CA ALA A 359 -23.24 0.49 -24.01
C ALA A 359 -23.80 0.60 -25.45
N ASP A 360 -23.85 -0.50 -26.20
CA ASP A 360 -24.37 -0.55 -27.56
C ASP A 360 -25.77 -1.18 -27.70
N GLY A 361 -26.29 -1.79 -26.64
CA GLY A 361 -27.64 -2.36 -26.59
C GLY A 361 -27.76 -3.76 -27.18
N ASP A 362 -26.65 -4.49 -27.33
CA ASP A 362 -26.63 -5.85 -27.87
C ASP A 362 -26.93 -6.95 -26.82
N GLY A 363 -27.03 -6.57 -25.54
CA GLY A 363 -27.36 -7.42 -24.42
C GLY A 363 -26.14 -7.97 -23.66
N TYR A 364 -24.91 -7.61 -24.04
CA TYR A 364 -23.70 -7.94 -23.29
C TYR A 364 -23.27 -6.79 -22.36
N VAL A 365 -22.70 -7.15 -21.20
CA VAL A 365 -22.07 -6.14 -20.35
C VAL A 365 -20.67 -5.85 -20.86
N GLU A 366 -20.38 -4.59 -21.17
CA GLU A 366 -19.19 -4.17 -21.91
C GLU A 366 -18.63 -2.84 -21.41
N TYR A 367 -17.31 -2.65 -21.59
CA TYR A 367 -16.69 -1.38 -21.24
C TYR A 367 -16.52 -0.47 -22.46
N LEU A 368 -16.81 0.81 -22.24
CA LEU A 368 -16.53 1.91 -23.15
C LEU A 368 -15.83 3.02 -22.36
N PRO A 369 -14.49 3.12 -22.41
CA PRO A 369 -13.76 4.17 -21.70
C PRO A 369 -14.11 5.54 -22.26
N VAL A 370 -14.43 6.48 -21.38
CA VAL A 370 -14.72 7.87 -21.72
C VAL A 370 -13.64 8.84 -21.22
N SER A 371 -12.85 8.44 -20.22
CA SER A 371 -11.76 9.28 -19.72
C SER A 371 -10.61 9.39 -20.72
N GLU A 372 -10.22 10.63 -21.05
CA GLU A 372 -9.04 10.91 -21.88
C GLU A 372 -7.72 10.51 -21.20
N ARG A 373 -7.71 10.37 -19.87
CA ARG A 373 -6.52 10.07 -19.06
C ARG A 373 -6.67 8.80 -18.20
N GLY A 374 -7.72 8.02 -18.48
CA GLY A 374 -8.01 6.75 -17.83
C GLY A 374 -7.40 5.55 -18.55
N LEU A 375 -7.77 4.38 -18.08
CA LEU A 375 -7.43 3.08 -18.63
C LEU A 375 -8.23 2.85 -19.92
N GLN A 376 -7.52 2.44 -20.98
CA GLN A 376 -8.12 2.09 -22.27
C GLN A 376 -8.83 0.72 -22.24
N THR A 377 -8.41 -0.15 -21.33
CA THR A 377 -8.99 -1.47 -21.09
C THR A 377 -9.43 -1.52 -19.64
N GLN A 378 -10.71 -1.86 -19.40
CA GLN A 378 -11.32 -1.75 -18.05
C GLN A 378 -11.66 -3.12 -17.44
N GLY A 379 -11.17 -4.22 -18.01
CA GLY A 379 -11.20 -5.55 -17.38
C GLY A 379 -9.90 -5.87 -16.66
N TRP A 380 -9.69 -7.13 -16.22
CA TRP A 380 -8.48 -7.51 -15.45
C TRP A 380 -7.16 -7.41 -16.22
N LYS A 381 -7.24 -7.29 -17.54
CA LYS A 381 -6.15 -6.95 -18.43
C LYS A 381 -6.26 -5.46 -18.75
N ASP A 382 -5.81 -4.62 -17.84
CA ASP A 382 -6.02 -3.17 -17.88
C ASP A 382 -4.84 -2.38 -18.49
N SER A 383 -3.83 -3.06 -19.04
CA SER A 383 -2.87 -2.44 -19.94
C SER A 383 -3.50 -2.16 -21.31
N GLY A 384 -3.20 -1.00 -21.90
CA GLY A 384 -3.82 -0.57 -23.16
C GLY A 384 -3.52 -1.45 -24.39
N ASP A 385 -2.51 -2.30 -24.31
CA ASP A 385 -2.07 -3.24 -25.37
C ASP A 385 -2.41 -4.71 -25.06
N SER A 386 -3.17 -4.98 -24.01
CA SER A 386 -3.37 -6.34 -23.48
C SER A 386 -4.51 -7.13 -24.11
N VAL A 387 -5.35 -6.48 -24.92
CA VAL A 387 -6.51 -7.10 -25.58
C VAL A 387 -6.37 -6.98 -27.08
N SER A 388 -6.09 -8.10 -27.74
CA SER A 388 -5.90 -8.16 -29.18
C SER A 388 -6.61 -9.35 -29.80
N PHE A 389 -7.04 -9.20 -31.04
CA PHE A 389 -7.50 -10.29 -31.87
C PHE A 389 -6.33 -11.17 -32.33
N LYS A 390 -6.64 -12.35 -32.87
CA LYS A 390 -5.64 -13.33 -33.36
C LYS A 390 -4.69 -12.76 -34.42
N ASN A 391 -5.12 -11.74 -35.16
CA ASN A 391 -4.34 -11.05 -36.18
C ASN A 391 -3.38 -9.98 -35.61
N GLY A 392 -3.39 -9.75 -34.30
CA GLY A 392 -2.59 -8.73 -33.62
C GLY A 392 -3.22 -7.34 -33.55
N GLU A 393 -4.41 -7.15 -34.10
CA GLU A 393 -5.14 -5.88 -33.97
C GLU A 393 -5.70 -5.74 -32.54
N PHE A 394 -5.51 -4.57 -31.92
CA PHE A 394 -6.09 -4.29 -30.60
C PHE A 394 -7.62 -4.22 -30.67
N ALA A 395 -8.28 -4.74 -29.63
CA ALA A 395 -9.73 -4.66 -29.52
C ALA A 395 -10.15 -3.20 -29.35
N ARG A 396 -11.20 -2.78 -30.06
CA ARG A 396 -11.74 -1.42 -29.97
C ARG A 396 -13.00 -1.44 -29.12
N PRO A 397 -13.16 -0.53 -28.16
CA PRO A 397 -14.40 -0.36 -27.43
C PRO A 397 -15.63 -0.15 -28.35
N PRO A 398 -16.81 -0.62 -27.92
CA PRO A 398 -17.03 -1.32 -26.66
C PRO A 398 -16.58 -2.80 -26.73
N VAL A 399 -16.16 -3.36 -25.58
CA VAL A 399 -15.61 -4.73 -25.52
C VAL A 399 -16.26 -5.52 -24.39
N ALA A 400 -16.88 -6.64 -24.76
CA ALA A 400 -17.42 -7.63 -23.83
C ALA A 400 -16.41 -8.75 -23.52
N PHE A 401 -16.07 -8.93 -22.24
CA PHE A 401 -15.25 -10.04 -21.77
C PHE A 401 -16.09 -11.25 -21.36
N VAL A 402 -15.63 -12.45 -21.69
CA VAL A 402 -16.36 -13.70 -21.39
C VAL A 402 -16.48 -13.95 -19.89
N GLU A 403 -15.44 -13.64 -19.12
CA GLU A 403 -15.44 -13.73 -17.67
C GLU A 403 -16.45 -12.79 -17.03
N VAL A 404 -16.63 -11.59 -17.59
CA VAL A 404 -17.60 -10.58 -17.10
C VAL A 404 -19.03 -11.06 -17.31
N GLN A 405 -19.32 -11.73 -18.43
CA GLN A 405 -20.65 -12.32 -18.65
C GLN A 405 -20.93 -13.46 -17.64
N GLY A 406 -19.91 -14.23 -17.27
CA GLY A 406 -20.00 -15.20 -16.20
C GLY A 406 -20.29 -14.56 -14.84
N TYR A 407 -19.64 -13.43 -14.53
CA TYR A 407 -19.92 -12.66 -13.32
C TYR A 407 -21.33 -12.06 -13.34
N LEU A 408 -21.82 -11.58 -14.48
CA LEU A 408 -23.18 -11.08 -14.62
C LEU A 408 -24.20 -12.17 -14.28
N TYR A 409 -24.03 -13.37 -14.84
CA TYR A 409 -24.87 -14.51 -14.54
C TYR A 409 -24.87 -14.83 -13.03
N GLN A 410 -23.69 -14.90 -12.40
CA GLN A 410 -23.58 -15.19 -10.98
C GLN A 410 -24.18 -14.06 -10.10
N ALA A 411 -24.01 -12.79 -10.49
CA ALA A 411 -24.57 -11.64 -9.78
C ALA A 411 -26.10 -11.73 -9.73
N TYR A 412 -26.76 -12.09 -10.84
CA TYR A 412 -28.20 -12.31 -10.84
C TYR A 412 -28.64 -13.46 -9.93
N HIS A 413 -27.90 -14.57 -9.90
CA HIS A 413 -28.19 -15.63 -8.92
C HIS A 413 -28.07 -15.11 -7.49
N SER A 414 -27.08 -14.28 -7.19
CA SER A 414 -26.88 -13.68 -5.87
C SER A 414 -28.00 -12.73 -5.43
N LEU A 415 -28.75 -12.12 -6.36
CA LEU A 415 -29.88 -11.23 -6.05
C LEU A 415 -31.19 -11.95 -5.70
N VAL A 416 -31.25 -13.28 -5.91
CA VAL A 416 -32.47 -14.08 -5.66
C VAL A 416 -32.54 -14.59 -4.21
N TYR A 417 -31.43 -14.54 -3.45
CA TYR A 417 -31.37 -14.91 -2.04
C TYR A 417 -31.86 -13.77 -1.14
#